data_AF-A0A7W1SKD5-F1
#
_entry.id   AF-A0A7W1SKD5-F1
#
_cell.length_a   1.000
_cell.length_b   1.000
_cell.length_c   1.000
_cell.angle_alpha   90.00
_cell.angle_beta   90.00
_cell.angle_gamma   90.00
#
_symmetry.space_group_name_H-M   'P 1'
#
loop_
_entity.id
_entity.type
_entity.pdbx_description
1 polymer ?
#
loop_
_entity_poly.entity_id
_entity_poly.type
_entity_poly.pdbx_seq_one_letter_code
_entity_poly.pdbx_strand_id
1 'polypeptide(L)'
;MSVYRNLLFVSGEDLAARLDCGSQGVQDTVSTERLRGLRIFDISDIRNPRNVGNVQTCRGSHTHSLLVDPRDSANVYVYISGSSMVRSPSELPGCLAAMPEQDPTTAWFRIEVIKVPLAQPERAAIVSSPRIFEGLVAPPAHGETPEDSAASAKELAEAKAAGRCVVAVRGEERILDDEQADTILKEVLRARGSSGQPTAADSAMLREALPTWWRRSSE
;
A
#
# COMPACT_ATOMS: atom_id res chain seq x y z
N MET A 1 20.57 0.22 -1.93
CA MET A 1 21.47 1.37 -1.69
C MET A 1 22.37 1.54 -2.91
N SER A 2 22.83 2.75 -3.20
CA SER A 2 23.76 3.02 -4.31
C SER A 2 24.79 4.08 -3.90
N VAL A 3 25.96 4.07 -4.51
CA VAL A 3 27.04 5.06 -4.27
C VAL A 3 27.38 5.75 -5.58
N TYR A 4 27.57 7.07 -5.52
CA TYR A 4 28.12 7.85 -6.63
C TYR A 4 29.06 8.92 -6.09
N ARG A 5 30.35 8.84 -6.47
CA ARG A 5 31.42 9.66 -5.89
C ARG A 5 31.41 9.55 -4.36
N ASN A 6 31.31 10.68 -3.66
CA ASN A 6 31.28 10.75 -2.20
C ASN A 6 29.85 10.76 -1.64
N LEU A 7 28.84 10.37 -2.41
CA LEU A 7 27.45 10.31 -1.94
C LEU A 7 26.95 8.87 -1.87
N LEU A 8 26.33 8.52 -0.75
CA LEU A 8 25.60 7.27 -0.53
C LEU A 8 24.10 7.56 -0.48
N PHE A 9 23.34 6.82 -1.29
CA PHE A 9 21.89 6.89 -1.39
C PHE A 9 21.28 5.66 -0.74
N VAL A 10 20.40 5.88 0.24
CA VAL A 10 19.74 4.81 0.99
C VAL A 10 18.24 4.97 0.88
N SER A 11 17.61 3.94 0.31
CA SER A 11 16.15 3.80 0.28
C SER A 11 15.63 3.55 1.69
N GLY A 12 14.58 4.29 2.08
CA GLY A 12 13.90 4.13 3.35
C GLY A 12 12.40 3.98 3.16
N GLU A 13 11.85 2.90 3.67
CA GLU A 13 10.41 2.61 3.65
C GLU A 13 9.88 2.06 4.99
N ASP A 14 10.78 1.74 5.91
CA ASP A 14 10.45 1.23 7.24
C ASP A 14 9.60 2.24 8.04
N LEU A 15 8.62 1.72 8.80
CA LEU A 15 7.67 2.54 9.56
C LEU A 15 8.27 3.08 10.87
N ALA A 16 9.34 2.49 11.37
CA ALA A 16 10.05 2.93 12.56
C ALA A 16 11.26 3.81 12.24
N ALA A 17 11.78 3.79 11.00
CA ALA A 17 12.90 4.63 10.59
C ALA A 17 12.63 6.12 10.84
N ARG A 18 13.61 6.82 11.41
CA ARG A 18 13.51 8.25 11.75
C ARG A 18 14.39 9.12 10.87
N LEU A 19 13.97 10.35 10.60
CA LEU A 19 14.70 11.38 9.83
C LEU A 19 16.07 11.70 10.43
N ASP A 20 16.15 11.73 11.76
CA ASP A 20 17.34 12.06 12.57
C ASP A 20 18.33 10.90 12.76
N CYS A 21 18.04 9.71 12.20
CA CYS A 21 18.80 8.48 12.41
C CYS A 21 18.80 7.96 13.86
N GLY A 22 17.89 8.43 14.72
CA GLY A 22 17.73 7.95 16.09
C GLY A 22 17.27 6.49 16.16
N SER A 23 17.64 5.80 17.23
CA SER A 23 17.36 4.37 17.46
C SER A 23 16.04 4.08 18.18
N GLN A 24 15.36 5.12 18.67
CA GLN A 24 14.09 5.01 19.41
C GLN A 24 12.90 4.58 18.54
N GLY A 25 13.04 4.67 17.22
CA GLY A 25 11.98 4.33 16.27
C GLY A 25 10.83 5.35 16.23
N VAL A 26 9.79 5.02 15.46
CA VAL A 26 8.50 5.73 15.41
C VAL A 26 7.40 4.71 15.70
N GLN A 27 6.58 4.99 16.72
CA GLN A 27 5.47 4.12 17.13
C GLN A 27 4.11 4.60 16.63
N ASP A 28 3.96 5.91 16.45
CA ASP A 28 2.69 6.50 16.03
C ASP A 28 2.35 6.13 14.58
N THR A 29 1.06 6.01 14.29
CA THR A 29 0.58 5.75 12.92
C THR A 29 0.89 6.91 11.97
N VAL A 30 0.92 8.14 12.50
CA VAL A 30 1.23 9.40 11.79
C VAL A 30 2.34 10.12 12.55
N SER A 31 3.47 10.40 11.91
CA SER A 31 4.61 11.08 12.56
C SER A 31 5.44 11.91 11.59
N THR A 32 5.73 13.15 11.96
CA THR A 32 6.63 14.04 11.22
C THR A 32 8.11 13.66 11.36
N GLU A 33 8.44 12.73 12.27
CA GLU A 33 9.81 12.28 12.51
C GLU A 33 10.20 11.08 11.63
N ARG A 34 9.22 10.44 10.97
CA ARG A 34 9.42 9.24 10.17
C ARG A 34 10.17 9.52 8.87
N LEU A 35 11.19 8.72 8.58
CA LEU A 35 11.83 8.68 7.27
C LEU A 35 11.07 7.71 6.35
N ARG A 36 10.41 8.24 5.32
CA ARG A 36 9.99 7.46 4.15
C ARG A 36 10.38 8.16 2.85
N GLY A 37 11.31 7.58 2.11
CA GLY A 37 11.82 8.09 0.84
C GLY A 37 13.31 7.81 0.68
N LEU A 38 14.10 8.85 0.38
CA LEU A 38 15.52 8.72 0.11
C LEU A 38 16.35 9.43 1.19
N ARG A 39 17.37 8.77 1.72
CA ARG A 39 18.41 9.39 2.53
C ARG A 39 19.68 9.54 1.72
N ILE A 40 20.36 10.66 1.91
CA ILE A 40 21.60 11.02 1.23
C ILE A 40 22.66 11.26 2.30
N PHE A 41 23.76 10.52 2.20
CA PHE A 41 24.93 10.71 3.05
C PHE A 41 26.11 11.21 2.23
N ASP A 42 26.86 12.17 2.78
CA ASP A 42 28.25 12.41 2.39
C ASP A 42 29.14 11.36 3.07
N ILE A 43 29.86 10.63 2.25
CA ILE A 43 30.78 9.55 2.61
C ILE A 43 32.22 9.86 2.23
N SER A 44 32.60 11.14 2.13
CA SER A 44 33.99 11.58 1.94
C SER A 44 34.93 11.01 3.00
N ASP A 45 34.45 10.81 4.23
CA ASP A 45 35.03 9.89 5.21
C ASP A 45 34.05 8.72 5.43
N ILE A 46 34.32 7.57 4.81
CA ILE A 46 33.46 6.39 4.88
C ILE A 46 33.30 5.84 6.30
N ARG A 47 34.24 6.15 7.22
CA ARG A 47 34.16 5.73 8.62
C ARG A 47 33.21 6.62 9.42
N ASN A 48 32.90 7.81 8.92
CA ASN A 48 32.05 8.81 9.57
C ASN A 48 31.05 9.41 8.56
N PRO A 49 30.12 8.60 8.01
CA PRO A 49 29.14 9.07 7.04
C PRO A 49 28.22 10.14 7.65
N ARG A 50 28.02 11.24 6.94
CA ARG A 50 27.21 12.38 7.40
C ARG A 50 25.91 12.45 6.63
N ASN A 51 24.76 12.39 7.31
CA ASN A 51 23.48 12.62 6.65
C ASN A 51 23.42 14.09 6.19
N VAL A 52 23.32 14.31 4.88
CA VAL A 52 23.25 15.65 4.28
C VAL A 52 21.86 16.01 3.79
N GLY A 53 20.93 15.05 3.72
CA GLY A 53 19.58 15.32 3.27
C GLY A 53 18.69 14.09 3.28
N ASN A 54 17.40 14.35 3.40
CA ASN A 54 16.35 13.35 3.23
C ASN A 54 15.29 13.90 2.29
N VAL A 55 14.84 13.09 1.34
CA VAL A 55 13.72 13.42 0.45
C VAL A 55 12.54 12.55 0.83
N GLN A 56 11.47 13.17 1.31
CA GLN A 56 10.24 12.51 1.77
C GLN A 56 9.29 12.23 0.61
N THR A 57 8.76 11.01 0.52
CA THR A 57 7.85 10.58 -0.56
C THR A 57 6.62 9.88 -0.01
N CYS A 58 5.49 9.90 -0.72
CA CYS A 58 4.23 9.41 -0.17
C CYS A 58 4.18 7.90 0.13
N ARG A 59 5.02 7.12 -0.55
CA ARG A 59 5.07 5.67 -0.40
C ARG A 59 6.40 5.15 0.12
N GLY A 60 7.39 6.01 0.33
CA GLY A 60 8.74 5.59 0.68
C GLY A 60 9.55 5.17 -0.53
N SER A 61 10.73 4.61 -0.27
CA SER A 61 11.55 3.95 -1.28
C SER A 61 11.91 2.56 -0.77
N HIS A 62 11.38 1.53 -1.42
CA HIS A 62 11.77 0.15 -1.24
C HIS A 62 13.05 -0.15 -2.01
N THR A 63 13.08 0.30 -3.27
CA THR A 63 14.25 0.23 -4.15
C THR A 63 14.49 1.56 -4.84
N HIS A 64 15.69 1.71 -5.41
CA HIS A 64 15.99 2.81 -6.30
C HIS A 64 17.01 2.43 -7.38
N SER A 65 17.01 3.22 -8.44
CA SER A 65 18.04 3.22 -9.48
C SER A 65 18.64 4.61 -9.61
N LEU A 66 19.96 4.67 -9.76
CA LEU A 66 20.72 5.90 -9.92
C LEU A 66 21.03 6.10 -11.41
N LEU A 67 20.76 7.30 -11.91
CA LEU A 67 21.01 7.71 -13.28
C LEU A 67 21.90 8.94 -13.31
N VAL A 68 22.99 8.86 -14.08
CA VAL A 68 23.82 10.01 -14.43
C VAL A 68 23.43 10.45 -15.84
N ASP A 69 22.90 11.66 -15.97
CA ASP A 69 22.53 12.21 -17.27
C ASP A 69 23.79 12.74 -17.98
N PRO A 70 24.16 12.25 -19.17
CA PRO A 70 25.31 12.77 -19.92
C PRO A 70 25.17 14.26 -20.30
N ARG A 71 23.96 14.83 -20.25
CA ARG A 71 23.67 16.24 -20.55
C ARG A 71 23.56 17.12 -19.31
N ASP A 72 23.56 16.54 -18.10
CA ASP A 72 23.51 17.27 -16.82
C ASP A 72 24.52 16.69 -15.82
N SER A 73 25.80 17.01 -16.03
CA SER A 73 26.88 16.52 -15.17
C SER A 73 26.92 17.16 -13.78
N ALA A 74 26.11 18.20 -13.52
CA ALA A 74 26.05 18.88 -12.23
C ALA A 74 25.13 18.15 -11.23
N ASN A 75 24.35 17.19 -11.72
CA ASN A 75 23.33 16.51 -10.95
C ASN A 75 23.40 14.99 -11.14
N VAL A 76 22.79 14.27 -10.20
CA VAL A 76 22.45 12.86 -10.35
C VAL A 76 20.96 12.69 -10.08
N TYR A 77 20.35 11.74 -10.78
CA TYR A 77 18.92 11.47 -10.66
C TYR A 77 18.72 10.12 -9.99
N VAL A 78 17.79 10.05 -9.04
CA VAL A 78 17.46 8.83 -8.32
C VAL A 78 15.99 8.53 -8.54
N TYR A 79 15.72 7.43 -9.25
CA TYR A 79 14.39 6.92 -9.50
C TYR A 79 14.05 5.97 -8.37
N ILE A 80 13.04 6.31 -7.57
CA ILE A 80 12.65 5.49 -6.43
C ILE A 80 11.33 4.77 -6.69
N SER A 81 11.23 3.55 -6.16
CA SER A 81 9.99 2.77 -6.14
C SER A 81 9.60 2.46 -4.70
N GLY A 82 8.45 2.96 -4.28
CA GLY A 82 7.84 2.65 -2.99
C GLY A 82 6.83 1.50 -3.13
N SER A 83 6.92 0.51 -2.26
CA SER A 83 6.01 -0.63 -2.16
C SER A 83 4.95 -0.44 -1.07
N SER A 84 5.22 0.41 -0.07
CA SER A 84 4.33 0.61 1.07
C SER A 84 3.02 1.33 0.73
N MET A 85 2.06 1.27 1.66
CA MET A 85 0.82 2.04 1.59
C MET A 85 1.08 3.54 1.53
N VAL A 86 0.18 4.30 0.91
CA VAL A 86 0.22 5.76 0.92
C VAL A 86 0.06 6.26 2.36
N ARG A 87 1.00 7.09 2.84
CA ARG A 87 0.90 7.68 4.18
C ARG A 87 -0.21 8.73 4.28
N SER A 88 -0.63 9.00 5.51
CA SER A 88 -1.60 10.05 5.80
C SER A 88 -1.14 11.42 5.25
N PRO A 89 -2.05 12.23 4.68
CA PRO A 89 -1.80 13.63 4.37
C PRO A 89 -1.35 14.46 5.58
N SER A 90 -1.72 14.04 6.80
CA SER A 90 -1.27 14.67 8.05
C SER A 90 0.19 14.33 8.40
N GLU A 91 0.73 13.23 7.83
CA GLU A 91 2.16 12.89 7.95
C GLU A 91 2.99 13.63 6.90
N LEU A 92 2.53 13.62 5.65
CA LEU A 92 3.12 14.37 4.55
C LEU A 92 2.02 14.92 3.64
N PRO A 93 1.90 16.26 3.51
CA PRO A 93 0.92 16.87 2.62
C PRO A 93 1.04 16.38 1.17
N GLY A 94 -0.10 16.23 0.49
CA GLY A 94 -0.16 15.78 -0.91
C GLY A 94 -0.17 14.26 -1.10
N CYS A 95 -0.17 13.48 -0.01
CA CYS A 95 -0.26 12.02 -0.08
C CYS A 95 -1.70 11.52 -0.09
N LEU A 96 -2.26 11.38 -1.29
CA LEU A 96 -3.63 10.90 -1.50
C LEU A 96 -3.67 9.42 -1.86
N ALA A 97 -4.56 8.66 -1.21
CA ALA A 97 -4.70 7.20 -1.38
C ALA A 97 -5.91 6.78 -2.24
N ALA A 98 -6.48 7.68 -3.03
CA ALA A 98 -7.60 7.40 -3.94
C ALA A 98 -7.15 6.57 -5.15
N MET A 99 -8.04 5.79 -5.76
CA MET A 99 -7.70 5.08 -6.98
C MET A 99 -7.47 6.07 -8.14
N PRO A 100 -6.60 5.75 -9.12
CA PRO A 100 -6.30 6.66 -10.24
C PRO A 100 -7.53 7.14 -11.02
N GLU A 101 -8.58 6.33 -11.09
CA GLU A 101 -9.85 6.68 -11.76
C GLU A 101 -10.68 7.71 -10.99
N GLN A 102 -10.45 7.82 -9.68
CA GLN A 102 -11.14 8.76 -8.80
C GLN A 102 -10.40 10.08 -8.72
N ASP A 103 -9.07 10.03 -8.58
CA ASP A 103 -8.25 11.23 -8.49
C ASP A 103 -6.87 11.02 -9.14
N PRO A 104 -6.56 11.75 -10.23
CA PRO A 104 -5.30 11.62 -10.95
C PRO A 104 -4.10 12.18 -10.18
N THR A 105 -4.28 12.81 -9.01
CA THR A 105 -3.21 13.30 -8.12
C THR A 105 -2.75 12.25 -7.10
N THR A 106 -3.39 11.07 -7.08
CA THR A 106 -3.10 9.95 -6.18
C THR A 106 -1.61 9.59 -6.05
N ALA A 107 -1.16 9.09 -4.91
CA ALA A 107 0.20 8.58 -4.73
C ALA A 107 0.39 7.13 -5.23
N TRP A 108 -0.66 6.48 -5.71
CA TRP A 108 -0.56 5.15 -6.30
C TRP A 108 0.08 5.16 -7.69
N PHE A 109 0.81 4.08 -8.01
CA PHE A 109 1.30 3.78 -9.37
C PHE A 109 2.10 4.91 -10.08
N ARG A 110 2.97 5.58 -9.33
CA ARG A 110 3.94 6.54 -9.87
C ARG A 110 5.35 6.25 -9.36
N ILE A 111 6.34 6.68 -10.13
CA ILE A 111 7.75 6.68 -9.74
C ILE A 111 8.09 8.09 -9.30
N GLU A 112 8.84 8.27 -8.20
CA GLU A 112 9.34 9.61 -7.84
C GLU A 112 10.78 9.74 -8.37
N VAL A 113 11.04 10.79 -9.14
CA VAL A 113 12.36 11.10 -9.69
C VAL A 113 12.96 12.23 -8.87
N ILE A 114 14.03 11.92 -8.16
CA ILE A 114 14.72 12.86 -7.28
C ILE A 114 15.94 13.39 -8.00
N LYS A 115 16.02 14.72 -8.16
CA LYS A 115 17.22 15.40 -8.63
C LYS A 115 18.10 15.73 -7.43
N VAL A 116 19.37 15.36 -7.48
CA VAL A 116 20.35 15.62 -6.43
C VAL A 116 21.48 16.48 -7.01
N PRO A 117 21.56 17.77 -6.63
CA PRO A 117 22.70 18.62 -7.00
C PRO A 117 23.98 18.13 -6.33
N LEU A 118 25.02 17.83 -7.11
CA LEU A 118 26.27 17.26 -6.56
C LEU A 118 27.02 18.23 -5.65
N ALA A 119 26.88 19.53 -5.90
CA ALA A 119 27.50 20.58 -5.09
C ALA A 119 26.70 20.96 -3.82
N GLN A 120 25.40 20.64 -3.79
CA GLN A 120 24.45 21.00 -2.72
C GLN A 120 23.44 19.85 -2.55
N PRO A 121 23.88 18.65 -2.11
CA PRO A 121 23.03 17.47 -2.01
C PRO A 121 21.85 17.63 -1.05
N GLU A 122 21.95 18.54 -0.08
CA GLU A 122 20.88 18.94 0.84
C GLU A 122 19.66 19.56 0.14
N ARG A 123 19.84 20.03 -1.12
CA ARG A 123 18.77 20.58 -1.95
C ARG A 123 18.10 19.55 -2.86
N ALA A 124 18.37 18.27 -2.63
CA ALA A 124 17.71 17.20 -3.36
C ALA A 124 16.18 17.30 -3.25
N ALA A 125 15.49 17.15 -4.37
CA ALA A 125 14.03 17.26 -4.41
C ALA A 125 13.43 16.36 -5.49
N ILE A 126 12.17 16.00 -5.30
CA ILE A 126 11.38 15.36 -6.35
C ILE A 126 11.17 16.40 -7.46
N VAL A 127 11.57 16.07 -8.68
CA VAL A 127 11.42 16.93 -9.87
C VAL A 127 10.39 16.39 -10.86
N SER A 128 10.03 15.12 -10.74
CA SER A 128 9.01 14.49 -11.57
C SER A 128 8.41 13.29 -10.85
N SER A 129 7.14 13.02 -11.12
CA SER A 129 6.40 11.90 -10.53
C SER A 129 5.63 11.13 -11.61
N PRO A 130 6.30 10.58 -12.64
CA PRO A 130 5.63 9.97 -13.79
C PRO A 130 4.74 8.79 -13.40
N ARG A 131 3.59 8.68 -14.08
CA ARG A 131 2.62 7.59 -13.93
C ARG A 131 3.04 6.38 -14.75
N ILE A 132 2.89 5.19 -14.17
CA ILE A 132 3.29 3.94 -14.82
C ILE A 132 2.17 3.35 -15.69
N PHE A 133 0.91 3.58 -15.32
CA PHE A 133 -0.25 2.97 -15.98
C PHE A 133 -1.18 3.96 -16.68
N GLU A 134 -0.79 5.24 -16.78
CA GLU A 134 -1.60 6.26 -17.44
C GLU A 134 -1.61 6.05 -18.96
N GLY A 135 -2.80 6.11 -19.56
CA GLY A 135 -2.97 5.96 -21.01
C GLY A 135 -2.78 4.53 -21.53
N LEU A 136 -2.71 3.52 -20.65
CA LEU A 136 -2.64 2.11 -21.05
C LEU A 136 -4.03 1.49 -21.16
N VAL A 137 -4.19 0.59 -22.14
CA VAL A 137 -5.38 -0.27 -22.24
C VAL A 137 -5.18 -1.45 -21.30
N ALA A 138 -6.17 -1.72 -20.45
CA ALA A 138 -6.14 -2.89 -19.58
C ALA A 138 -5.99 -4.17 -20.42
N PRO A 139 -5.06 -5.07 -20.07
CA PRO A 139 -4.89 -6.30 -20.82
C PRO A 139 -6.16 -7.15 -20.72
N PRO A 140 -6.46 -7.98 -21.74
CA PRO A 140 -7.54 -8.97 -21.63
C PRO A 140 -7.31 -9.84 -20.40
N ALA A 141 -8.31 -9.87 -19.51
CA ALA A 141 -8.32 -10.83 -18.42
C ALA A 141 -8.80 -12.17 -18.96
N HIS A 142 -8.13 -13.24 -18.55
CA HIS A 142 -8.71 -14.58 -18.60
C HIS A 142 -9.42 -14.80 -17.26
N GLY A 143 -10.57 -15.46 -17.30
CA GLY A 143 -11.20 -15.96 -16.08
C GLY A 143 -10.37 -17.11 -15.49
N GLU A 144 -10.89 -17.67 -14.41
CA GLU A 144 -10.44 -18.98 -13.93
C GLU A 144 -10.50 -20.03 -15.06
N THR A 145 -9.63 -21.04 -14.96
CA THR A 145 -9.72 -22.18 -15.88
C THR A 145 -11.05 -22.90 -15.67
N PRO A 146 -11.61 -23.60 -16.69
CA PRO A 146 -12.81 -24.40 -16.51
C PRO A 146 -12.69 -25.41 -15.35
N GLU A 147 -11.48 -25.95 -15.13
CA GLU A 147 -11.16 -26.86 -14.04
C GLU A 147 -11.25 -26.17 -12.67
N ASP A 148 -10.64 -25.00 -12.53
CA ASP A 148 -10.67 -24.22 -11.28
C ASP A 148 -12.10 -23.75 -10.97
N SER A 149 -12.83 -23.24 -11.97
CA SER A 149 -14.23 -22.83 -11.79
C SER A 149 -15.12 -24.00 -11.41
N ALA A 150 -14.91 -25.19 -11.98
CA ALA A 150 -15.67 -26.38 -11.61
C ALA A 150 -15.34 -26.84 -10.17
N ALA A 151 -14.07 -26.77 -9.77
CA ALA A 151 -13.64 -27.09 -8.41
C ALA A 151 -14.23 -26.09 -7.39
N SER A 152 -14.13 -24.79 -7.65
CA SER A 152 -14.72 -23.72 -6.83
C SER A 152 -16.24 -23.86 -6.73
N ALA A 153 -16.93 -24.13 -7.84
CA ALA A 153 -18.37 -24.34 -7.83
C ALA A 153 -18.79 -25.57 -7.02
N LYS A 154 -18.01 -26.66 -7.10
CA LYS A 154 -18.23 -27.86 -6.30
C LYS A 154 -18.02 -27.58 -4.81
N GLU A 155 -16.90 -26.97 -4.44
CA GLU A 155 -16.59 -26.62 -3.05
C GLU A 155 -17.68 -25.71 -2.46
N LEU A 156 -18.12 -24.72 -3.23
CA LEU A 156 -19.18 -23.81 -2.82
C LEU A 156 -20.53 -24.54 -2.62
N ALA A 157 -20.87 -25.47 -3.51
CA ALA A 157 -22.08 -26.27 -3.37
C ALA A 157 -22.04 -27.17 -2.13
N GLU A 158 -20.91 -27.83 -1.87
CA GLU A 158 -20.69 -28.65 -0.67
C GLU A 158 -20.73 -27.81 0.61
N ALA A 159 -20.11 -26.62 0.60
CA ALA A 159 -20.15 -25.69 1.73
C ALA A 159 -21.57 -25.20 2.02
N LYS A 160 -22.35 -24.84 0.99
CA LYS A 160 -23.76 -24.47 1.14
C LYS A 160 -24.59 -25.64 1.68
N ALA A 161 -24.37 -26.86 1.19
CA ALA A 161 -25.05 -28.07 1.66
C ALA A 161 -24.68 -28.41 3.12
N ALA A 162 -23.44 -28.16 3.53
CA ALA A 162 -22.97 -28.28 4.90
C ALA A 162 -23.44 -27.13 5.81
N GLY A 163 -24.17 -26.15 5.28
CA GLY A 163 -24.70 -25.02 6.04
C GLY A 163 -23.65 -23.97 6.40
N ARG A 164 -22.55 -23.87 5.64
CA ARG A 164 -21.56 -22.79 5.80
C ARG A 164 -22.09 -21.47 5.24
N CYS A 165 -21.64 -20.37 5.83
CA CYS A 165 -21.97 -19.02 5.39
C CYS A 165 -21.21 -18.65 4.11
N VAL A 166 -21.91 -18.00 3.17
CA VAL A 166 -21.36 -17.55 1.90
C VAL A 166 -21.69 -16.08 1.71
N VAL A 167 -20.73 -15.30 1.22
CA VAL A 167 -20.89 -13.88 0.90
C VAL A 167 -20.59 -13.64 -0.58
N ALA A 168 -21.30 -12.69 -1.21
CA ALA A 168 -20.99 -12.24 -2.56
C ALA A 168 -20.07 -11.00 -2.52
N VAL A 169 -18.84 -11.11 -3.00
CA VAL A 169 -17.86 -10.02 -3.09
C VAL A 169 -17.57 -9.75 -4.56
N ARG A 170 -17.84 -8.53 -5.04
CA ARG A 170 -17.65 -8.12 -6.44
C ARG A 170 -18.32 -9.05 -7.47
N GLY A 171 -19.43 -9.69 -7.09
CA GLY A 171 -20.19 -10.61 -7.95
C GLY A 171 -19.78 -12.08 -7.81
N GLU A 172 -18.72 -12.40 -7.05
CA GLU A 172 -18.26 -13.77 -6.81
C GLU A 172 -18.64 -14.23 -5.40
N GLU A 173 -19.10 -15.48 -5.29
CA GLU A 173 -19.46 -16.08 -4.00
C GLU A 173 -18.22 -16.67 -3.32
N ARG A 174 -18.02 -16.33 -2.03
CA ARG A 174 -16.92 -16.82 -1.22
C ARG A 174 -17.44 -17.42 0.08
N ILE A 175 -16.87 -18.55 0.46
CA ILE A 175 -17.18 -19.23 1.72
C ILE A 175 -16.50 -18.47 2.86
N LEU A 176 -17.26 -18.16 3.91
CA LEU A 176 -16.69 -17.61 5.14
C LEU A 176 -16.13 -18.74 6.00
N ASP A 177 -15.00 -18.47 6.67
CA ASP A 177 -14.59 -19.30 7.80
C ASP A 177 -15.49 -19.05 9.01
N ASP A 178 -15.40 -19.94 10.01
CA ASP A 178 -16.30 -19.91 11.17
C ASP A 178 -16.07 -18.65 12.03
N GLU A 179 -14.84 -18.15 12.12
CA GLU A 179 -14.50 -16.95 12.89
C GLU A 179 -15.10 -15.68 12.27
N GLN A 180 -15.03 -15.57 10.94
CA GLN A 180 -15.65 -14.50 10.16
C GLN A 180 -17.17 -14.55 10.29
N ALA A 181 -17.77 -15.73 10.15
CA ALA A 181 -19.21 -15.92 10.29
C ALA A 181 -19.70 -15.50 11.69
N ASP A 182 -18.99 -15.94 12.74
CA ASP A 182 -19.29 -15.58 14.13
C ASP A 182 -19.15 -14.09 14.42
N THR A 183 -18.12 -13.45 13.86
CA THR A 183 -17.88 -12.01 14.02
C THR A 183 -19.03 -11.21 13.41
N ILE A 184 -19.41 -11.54 12.18
CA ILE A 184 -20.53 -10.90 11.50
C ILE A 184 -21.84 -11.15 12.26
N LEU A 185 -22.07 -12.38 12.72
CA LEU A 185 -23.27 -12.75 13.46
C LEU A 185 -23.43 -11.93 14.74
N LYS A 186 -22.34 -11.75 15.50
CA LYS A 186 -22.32 -10.90 16.71
C LYS A 186 -22.64 -9.44 16.39
N GLU A 187 -22.13 -8.90 15.28
CA GLU A 187 -22.45 -7.54 14.86
C GLU A 187 -23.92 -7.37 14.48
N VAL A 188 -24.48 -8.31 13.72
CA VAL A 188 -25.90 -8.30 13.34
C VAL A 188 -26.82 -8.39 14.58
N LEU A 189 -26.47 -9.23 15.55
CA LEU A 189 -27.24 -9.36 16.80
C LEU A 189 -27.15 -8.09 17.65
N ARG A 190 -25.96 -7.48 17.77
CA ARG A 190 -25.78 -6.18 18.44
C ARG A 190 -26.62 -5.08 17.79
N ALA A 191 -26.62 -4.99 16.46
CA ALA A 191 -27.41 -4.00 15.72
C ALA A 191 -28.93 -4.17 15.94
N ARG A 192 -29.38 -5.37 16.28
CA ARG A 192 -30.79 -5.70 16.59
C ARG A 192 -31.13 -5.59 18.07
N GLY A 193 -30.21 -5.13 18.91
CA GLY A 193 -30.40 -5.02 20.36
C GLY A 193 -30.47 -6.35 21.09
N SER A 194 -30.03 -7.45 20.46
CA SER A 194 -29.97 -8.77 21.10
C SER A 194 -28.63 -8.94 21.82
N SER A 195 -28.68 -9.30 23.11
CA SER A 195 -27.51 -9.45 23.98
C SER A 195 -27.14 -10.90 24.33
N GLY A 196 -27.86 -11.87 23.76
CA GLY A 196 -27.63 -13.31 23.97
C GLY A 196 -26.55 -13.91 23.07
N GLN A 197 -26.15 -15.16 23.36
CA GLN A 197 -25.33 -15.94 22.44
C GLN A 197 -26.11 -16.26 21.15
N PRO A 198 -25.43 -16.30 19.98
CA PRO A 198 -26.10 -16.63 18.73
C PRO A 198 -26.76 -18.02 18.77
N THR A 199 -27.98 -18.09 18.25
CA THR A 199 -28.72 -19.35 18.12
C THR A 199 -28.56 -19.96 16.73
N ALA A 200 -28.99 -21.21 16.56
CA ALA A 200 -29.07 -21.85 15.25
C ALA A 200 -30.00 -21.10 14.28
N ALA A 201 -31.06 -20.46 14.79
CA ALA A 201 -31.97 -19.64 13.99
C ALA A 201 -31.28 -18.36 13.49
N ASP A 202 -30.46 -17.72 14.33
CA ASP A 202 -29.70 -16.53 13.95
C ASP A 202 -28.67 -16.86 12.86
N SER A 203 -28.03 -18.03 12.96
CA SER A 203 -27.09 -18.54 11.97
C SER A 203 -27.78 -18.89 10.64
N ALA A 204 -29.02 -19.42 10.68
CA ALA A 204 -29.81 -19.68 9.47
C ALA A 204 -30.20 -18.40 8.75
N MET A 205 -30.70 -17.41 9.50
CA MET A 205 -31.06 -16.11 8.95
C MET A 205 -29.84 -15.36 8.37
N LEU A 206 -28.68 -15.44 9.02
CA LEU A 206 -27.46 -14.83 8.49
C LEU A 206 -27.09 -15.41 7.12
N ARG A 207 -27.19 -16.74 6.94
CA ARG A 207 -26.92 -17.40 5.66
C ARG A 207 -27.84 -16.94 4.53
N GLU A 208 -29.10 -16.67 4.84
CA GLU A 208 -30.06 -16.13 3.87
C GLU A 208 -29.77 -14.65 3.52
N ALA A 209 -29.31 -13.87 4.51
CA ALA A 209 -29.07 -12.44 4.32
C ALA A 209 -27.73 -12.13 3.63
N LEU A 210 -26.65 -12.85 3.96
CA LEU A 210 -25.27 -12.55 3.54
C LEU A 210 -25.07 -12.36 2.04
N PRO A 211 -25.63 -13.19 1.13
CA PRO A 211 -25.43 -13.03 -0.31
C PRO A 211 -25.93 -11.69 -0.88
N THR A 212 -26.88 -11.05 -0.18
CA THR A 212 -27.48 -9.77 -0.61
C THR A 212 -27.00 -8.58 0.21
N TRP A 213 -26.51 -8.81 1.43
CA TRP A 213 -26.16 -7.77 2.39
C TRP A 213 -24.98 -6.92 1.92
N TRP A 214 -23.94 -7.55 1.38
CA TRP A 214 -22.74 -6.84 0.90
C TRP A 214 -22.97 -6.06 -0.40
N ARG A 215 -23.97 -6.47 -1.21
CA ARG A 215 -24.32 -5.81 -2.47
C ARG A 215 -24.88 -4.40 -2.26
N ARG A 216 -25.47 -4.13 -1.08
CA ARG A 216 -26.02 -2.81 -0.68
C ARG A 216 -25.01 -1.89 0.01
N SER A 217 -23.88 -2.42 0.48
CA SER A 217 -22.85 -1.64 1.19
C SER A 217 -21.75 -1.11 0.25
N SER A 218 -21.83 -1.46 -1.03
CA SER A 218 -20.89 -1.09 -2.10
C SER A 218 -21.48 -0.13 -3.14
N GLU A 219 -22.66 0.44 -2.87
CA GLU A 219 -23.26 1.58 -3.60
C GLU A 219 -22.98 2.89 -2.85
#